data_AF-A0A0K3C4L5-F1
#
_entry.id   AF-A0A0K3C4L5-F1
#
_cell.length_a   1.000
_cell.length_b   1.000
_cell.length_c   1.000
_cell.angle_alpha   90.00
_cell.angle_beta   90.00
_cell.angle_gamma   90.00
#
_symmetry.space_group_name_H-M   'P 1'
#
loop_
_entity.id
_entity.type
_entity.pdbx_description
1 polymer ?
#
loop_
_entity_poly.entity_id
_entity_poly.type
_entity_poly.pdbx_seq_one_letter_code
_entity_poly.pdbx_strand_id
1 'polypeptide(L)'
;MSITVVSSLQQLDSLTSDANKVSIIDFHAVWCGPCKAIAPVFQRLASQYAGRVQFLKVDVDAVPDVARKFSVSAMPTFVVLKGPNKVDEMKGANPAGLMAMVSKHAPASGGAGASGSGAPVEKGLEGFTSLNSQIDLSQIHCLNEAAGHTIKDLLRGSGDKWLESDADEQLLLHIPIQQSIKLRAIRFTTLSSHSANAPKTIKLFVNQSGVDFDNAESTEAAQEVVLDEAQAKGEKSVELRFVRFQNVGHLSIFVVDNQGGEDVTRIDKLELIGVSVEGTNMADLKKMEEE
;
A
#
# COMPACT_ATOMS: atom_id res chain seq x y z
N MET A 1 15.34 -6.33 -3.70
CA MET A 1 15.76 -7.20 -4.81
C MET A 1 15.87 -6.37 -6.08
N SER A 2 16.80 -6.71 -6.95
CA SER A 2 17.40 -5.84 -7.97
C SER A 2 16.63 -5.84 -9.29
N ILE A 3 16.50 -4.65 -9.89
CA ILE A 3 16.23 -4.49 -11.32
C ILE A 3 17.31 -5.27 -12.10
N THR A 4 16.91 -6.08 -13.07
CA THR A 4 17.85 -6.83 -13.91
C THR A 4 18.19 -6.02 -15.15
N VAL A 5 19.47 -5.78 -15.38
CA VAL A 5 19.96 -5.18 -16.62
C VAL A 5 20.05 -6.26 -17.68
N VAL A 6 19.40 -6.01 -18.82
CA VAL A 6 19.41 -6.91 -19.98
C VAL A 6 20.54 -6.48 -20.91
N SER A 7 21.41 -7.42 -21.25
CA SER A 7 22.58 -7.20 -22.10
C SER A 7 22.48 -7.86 -23.48
N SER A 8 21.47 -8.70 -23.73
CA SER A 8 21.27 -9.33 -25.04
C SER A 8 19.82 -9.75 -25.29
N LEU A 9 19.48 -9.99 -26.57
CA LEU A 9 18.16 -10.48 -26.96
C LEU A 9 17.88 -11.88 -26.41
N GLN A 10 18.86 -12.78 -26.44
CA GLN A 10 18.74 -14.15 -25.91
C GLN A 10 18.46 -14.13 -24.39
N GLN A 11 19.11 -13.23 -23.65
CA GLN A 11 18.88 -13.08 -22.22
C GLN A 11 17.45 -12.59 -21.95
N LEU A 12 16.97 -11.62 -22.71
CA LEU A 12 15.59 -11.16 -22.58
C LEU A 12 14.60 -12.29 -22.83
N ASP A 13 14.73 -12.98 -23.96
CA ASP A 13 13.83 -14.08 -24.34
C ASP A 13 13.82 -15.19 -23.29
N SER A 14 14.98 -15.48 -22.68
CA SER A 14 15.08 -16.44 -21.58
C SER A 14 14.32 -15.96 -20.32
N LEU A 15 14.48 -14.68 -19.96
CA LEU A 15 13.82 -14.08 -18.78
C LEU A 15 12.29 -14.00 -18.94
N THR A 16 11.80 -13.86 -20.17
CA THR A 16 10.38 -13.62 -20.49
C THR A 16 9.70 -14.84 -21.12
N SER A 17 10.33 -16.01 -21.11
CA SER A 17 9.79 -17.23 -21.75
C SER A 17 8.57 -17.81 -21.01
N ASP A 18 8.46 -17.58 -19.70
CA ASP A 18 7.40 -18.10 -18.85
C ASP A 18 6.09 -17.29 -19.01
N ALA A 19 5.06 -17.92 -19.58
CA ALA A 19 3.74 -17.33 -19.83
C ALA A 19 3.04 -16.80 -18.56
N ASN A 20 3.41 -17.30 -17.38
CA ASN A 20 2.80 -16.90 -16.10
C ASN A 20 3.51 -15.70 -15.46
N LYS A 21 4.63 -15.24 -16.02
CA LYS A 21 5.38 -14.09 -15.50
C LYS A 21 5.00 -12.80 -16.18
N VAL A 22 4.91 -11.74 -15.37
CA VAL A 22 4.75 -10.36 -15.83
C VAL A 22 6.10 -9.67 -15.71
N SER A 23 6.58 -9.11 -16.82
CA SER A 23 7.83 -8.35 -16.87
C SER A 23 7.58 -6.93 -17.37
N ILE A 24 8.18 -5.95 -16.72
CA ILE A 24 8.14 -4.54 -17.14
C ILE A 24 9.55 -4.11 -17.48
N ILE A 25 9.72 -3.62 -18.72
CA ILE A 25 11.02 -3.23 -19.27
C ILE A 25 11.07 -1.70 -19.36
N ASP A 26 12.07 -1.09 -18.73
CA ASP A 26 12.46 0.32 -18.91
C ASP A 26 13.54 0.43 -20.00
N PHE A 27 13.16 0.94 -21.16
CA PHE A 27 14.07 1.31 -22.24
C PHE A 27 14.61 2.71 -22.01
N HIS A 28 15.90 2.81 -21.70
CA HIS A 28 16.56 4.06 -21.37
C HIS A 28 17.83 4.26 -22.20
N ALA A 29 18.41 5.46 -22.06
CA ALA A 29 19.76 5.77 -22.52
C ALA A 29 20.51 6.54 -21.42
N VAL A 30 21.84 6.43 -21.36
CA VAL A 30 22.65 7.10 -20.32
C VAL A 30 22.53 8.63 -20.37
N TRP A 31 22.42 9.19 -21.57
CA TRP A 31 22.32 10.63 -21.84
C TRP A 31 20.89 11.18 -21.67
N CYS A 32 19.89 10.33 -21.43
CA CYS A 32 18.50 10.73 -21.33
C CYS A 32 18.17 11.34 -19.95
N GLY A 33 18.00 12.66 -19.89
CA GLY A 33 17.60 13.39 -18.67
C GLY A 33 16.29 12.91 -18.05
N PRO A 34 15.18 12.79 -18.82
CA PRO A 34 13.90 12.27 -18.29
C PRO A 34 14.00 10.85 -17.73
N CYS A 35 14.89 10.01 -18.28
CA CYS A 35 15.14 8.66 -17.79
C CYS A 35 15.75 8.68 -16.38
N LYS A 36 16.66 9.62 -16.11
CA LYS A 36 17.24 9.82 -14.77
C LYS A 36 16.19 10.28 -13.77
N ALA A 37 15.26 11.15 -14.18
CA ALA A 37 14.21 11.66 -13.32
C ALA A 37 13.22 10.57 -12.88
N ILE A 38 12.86 9.63 -13.77
CA ILE A 38 11.89 8.57 -13.47
C ILE A 38 12.54 7.30 -12.87
N ALA A 39 13.85 7.13 -12.99
CA ALA A 39 14.56 5.96 -12.46
C ALA A 39 14.28 5.66 -10.97
N PRO A 40 14.20 6.64 -10.05
CA PRO A 40 13.85 6.38 -8.65
C PRO A 40 12.42 5.82 -8.49
N VAL A 41 11.48 6.27 -9.33
CA VAL A 41 10.09 5.75 -9.33
C VAL A 41 10.11 4.28 -9.75
N PHE A 42 10.83 3.95 -10.82
CA PHE A 42 10.95 2.58 -11.32
C PHE A 42 11.64 1.66 -10.29
N GLN A 43 12.68 2.14 -9.59
CA GLN A 43 13.32 1.42 -8.48
C GLN A 43 12.40 1.16 -7.29
N ARG A 44 11.59 2.16 -6.90
CA ARG A 44 10.60 2.00 -5.84
C ARG A 44 9.56 0.94 -6.22
N LEU A 45 9.04 1.00 -7.45
CA LEU A 45 8.09 0.01 -7.96
C LEU A 45 8.68 -1.39 -8.03
N ALA A 46 9.94 -1.52 -8.47
CA ALA A 46 10.65 -2.80 -8.48
C ALA A 46 10.78 -3.40 -7.07
N SER A 47 10.97 -2.55 -6.06
CA SER A 47 11.02 -2.99 -4.67
C SER A 47 9.64 -3.35 -4.13
N GLN A 48 8.62 -2.56 -4.47
CA GLN A 48 7.24 -2.72 -4.03
C GLN A 48 6.57 -4.00 -4.57
N TYR A 49 6.84 -4.33 -5.83
CA TYR A 49 6.28 -5.51 -6.52
C TYR A 49 7.29 -6.66 -6.60
N ALA A 50 8.32 -6.66 -5.75
CA ALA A 50 9.33 -7.70 -5.71
C ALA A 50 8.69 -9.08 -5.54
N GLY A 51 9.12 -10.05 -6.36
CA GLY A 51 8.58 -11.41 -6.38
C GLY A 51 7.25 -11.57 -7.14
N ARG A 52 6.57 -10.48 -7.50
CA ARG A 52 5.30 -10.49 -8.26
C ARG A 52 5.46 -10.03 -9.70
N VAL A 53 6.31 -9.02 -9.91
CA VAL A 53 6.60 -8.48 -11.24
C VAL A 53 8.12 -8.42 -11.42
N GLN A 54 8.59 -8.82 -12.59
CA GLN A 54 9.99 -8.73 -12.96
C GLN A 54 10.28 -7.36 -13.58
N PHE A 55 11.23 -6.61 -13.01
CA PHE A 55 11.63 -5.31 -13.54
C PHE A 55 12.96 -5.43 -14.27
N LEU A 56 12.96 -5.03 -15.54
CA LEU A 56 14.08 -5.12 -16.46
C LEU A 56 14.47 -3.72 -16.93
N LYS A 57 15.77 -3.48 -17.14
CA LYS A 57 16.27 -2.28 -17.81
C LYS A 57 17.04 -2.67 -19.05
N VAL A 58 16.77 -1.97 -20.15
CA VAL A 58 17.48 -2.11 -21.42
C VAL A 58 18.05 -0.74 -21.76
N ASP A 59 19.37 -0.68 -21.92
CA ASP A 59 20.00 0.46 -22.54
C ASP A 59 19.91 0.31 -24.06
N VAL A 60 19.25 1.26 -24.72
CA VAL A 60 18.99 1.21 -26.17
C VAL A 60 20.27 1.34 -27.00
N ASP A 61 21.31 1.95 -26.45
CA ASP A 61 22.61 2.11 -27.11
C ASP A 61 23.45 0.83 -26.96
N ALA A 62 23.35 0.16 -25.81
CA ALA A 62 24.10 -1.08 -25.55
C ALA A 62 23.46 -2.32 -26.20
N VAL A 63 22.12 -2.36 -26.31
CA VAL A 63 21.40 -3.53 -26.84
C VAL A 63 20.36 -3.11 -27.90
N PRO A 64 20.81 -2.57 -29.05
CA PRO A 64 19.92 -1.96 -30.05
C PRO A 64 18.95 -2.97 -30.67
N ASP A 65 19.33 -4.25 -30.74
CA ASP A 65 18.48 -5.32 -31.30
C ASP A 65 17.19 -5.50 -30.51
N VAL A 66 17.27 -5.39 -29.18
CA VAL A 66 16.10 -5.46 -28.30
C VAL A 66 15.23 -4.22 -28.48
N ALA A 67 15.83 -3.03 -28.52
CA ALA A 67 15.09 -1.79 -28.78
C ALA A 67 14.34 -1.83 -30.12
N ARG A 68 14.96 -2.36 -31.18
CA ARG A 68 14.33 -2.57 -32.50
C ARG A 68 13.18 -3.57 -32.44
N LYS A 69 13.35 -4.71 -31.75
CA LYS A 69 12.28 -5.71 -31.57
C LYS A 69 11.00 -5.08 -30.99
N PHE A 70 11.15 -4.11 -30.08
CA PHE A 70 10.01 -3.43 -29.45
C PHE A 70 9.62 -2.11 -30.13
N SER A 71 10.26 -1.74 -31.25
CA SER A 71 10.03 -0.48 -31.98
C SER A 71 10.18 0.78 -31.11
N VAL A 72 11.15 0.76 -30.20
CA VAL A 72 11.43 1.88 -29.29
C VAL A 72 11.98 3.06 -30.10
N SER A 73 11.29 4.19 -29.98
CA SER A 73 11.57 5.42 -30.75
C SER A 73 11.78 6.65 -29.87
N ALA A 74 11.55 6.52 -28.56
CA ALA A 74 11.72 7.57 -27.58
C ALA A 74 12.09 6.96 -26.23
N MET A 75 12.88 7.68 -25.44
CA MET A 75 13.26 7.25 -24.10
C MET A 75 12.81 8.27 -23.05
N PRO A 76 12.31 7.84 -21.87
CA PRO A 76 12.09 6.44 -21.52
C PRO A 76 10.86 5.86 -22.23
N THR A 77 10.89 4.58 -22.57
CA THR A 77 9.70 3.81 -22.96
C THR A 77 9.59 2.60 -22.05
N PHE A 78 8.40 2.37 -21.52
CA PHE A 78 8.08 1.24 -20.67
C PHE A 78 7.22 0.25 -21.45
N VAL A 79 7.60 -1.03 -21.43
CA VAL A 79 6.85 -2.11 -22.09
C VAL A 79 6.46 -3.16 -21.07
N VAL A 80 5.22 -3.62 -21.13
CA VAL A 80 4.73 -4.73 -20.31
C VAL A 80 4.65 -5.99 -21.15
N LEU A 81 5.26 -7.05 -20.64
CA LEU A 81 5.20 -8.40 -21.18
C LEU A 81 4.45 -9.33 -20.23
N LYS A 82 3.62 -10.21 -20.79
CA LYS A 82 3.08 -11.40 -20.13
C LYS A 82 3.61 -12.61 -20.87
N GLY A 83 4.59 -13.28 -20.27
CA GLY A 83 5.50 -14.16 -21.00
C GLY A 83 6.13 -13.46 -22.21
N PRO A 84 6.17 -14.07 -23.40
CA PRO A 84 6.82 -13.49 -24.57
C PRO A 84 5.98 -12.40 -25.25
N ASN A 85 4.74 -12.19 -24.83
CA ASN A 85 3.78 -11.32 -25.52
C ASN A 85 3.79 -9.92 -24.91
N LYS A 86 3.93 -8.90 -25.77
CA LYS A 86 3.72 -7.50 -25.40
C LYS A 86 2.23 -7.21 -25.23
N VAL A 87 1.85 -6.68 -24.06
CA VAL A 87 0.45 -6.40 -23.71
C VAL A 87 0.15 -4.94 -23.42
N ASP A 88 1.16 -4.11 -23.15
CA ASP A 88 1.00 -2.68 -22.92
C ASP A 88 2.32 -1.91 -23.16
N GLU A 89 2.22 -0.60 -23.40
CA GLU A 89 3.35 0.30 -23.63
C GLU A 89 3.04 1.73 -23.17
N MET A 90 4.03 2.40 -22.59
CA MET A 90 3.96 3.81 -22.24
C MET A 90 5.26 4.52 -22.62
N LYS A 91 5.13 5.64 -23.32
CA LYS A 91 6.26 6.51 -23.67
C LYS A 91 6.33 7.70 -22.73
N GLY A 92 7.55 8.12 -22.41
CA GLY A 92 7.83 9.32 -21.63
C GLY A 92 7.92 9.09 -20.12
N ALA A 93 8.52 10.06 -19.45
CA ALA A 93 8.70 10.05 -18.01
C ALA A 93 7.41 10.51 -17.30
N ASN A 94 6.43 9.61 -17.21
CA ASN A 94 5.18 9.84 -16.47
C ASN A 94 5.10 8.93 -15.23
N PRO A 95 5.43 9.44 -14.02
CA PRO A 95 5.38 8.65 -12.79
C PRO A 95 4.00 8.05 -12.50
N ALA A 96 2.93 8.83 -12.65
CA ALA A 96 1.57 8.37 -12.38
C ALA A 96 1.12 7.29 -13.37
N GLY A 97 1.41 7.49 -14.66
CA GLY A 97 1.15 6.51 -15.70
C GLY A 97 1.93 5.20 -15.48
N LEU A 98 3.20 5.30 -15.08
CA LEU A 98 4.02 4.13 -14.76
C LEU A 98 3.44 3.34 -13.59
N MET A 99 3.07 4.01 -12.50
CA MET A 99 2.44 3.38 -11.34
C MET A 99 1.12 2.69 -11.71
N ALA A 100 0.27 3.36 -12.49
CA ALA A 100 -0.99 2.79 -12.96
C ALA A 100 -0.77 1.56 -13.87
N MET A 101 0.19 1.63 -14.78
CA MET A 101 0.56 0.52 -15.66
C MET A 101 1.01 -0.72 -14.87
N VAL A 102 1.89 -0.52 -13.88
CA VAL A 102 2.38 -1.62 -13.03
C VAL A 102 1.22 -2.22 -12.26
N SER A 103 0.38 -1.38 -11.63
CA SER A 103 -0.78 -1.87 -10.86
C SER A 103 -1.80 -2.61 -11.72
N LYS A 104 -2.02 -2.18 -12.97
CA LYS A 104 -2.96 -2.80 -13.90
C LYS A 104 -2.53 -4.21 -14.33
N HIS A 105 -1.22 -4.43 -14.50
CA HIS A 105 -0.69 -5.68 -15.07
C HIS A 105 -0.02 -6.60 -14.08
N ALA A 106 0.32 -6.12 -12.88
CA ALA A 106 0.81 -6.98 -11.82
C ALA A 106 -0.20 -8.12 -11.59
N PRO A 107 0.26 -9.38 -11.50
CA PRO A 107 -0.63 -10.47 -11.15
C PRO A 107 -1.28 -10.16 -9.80
N ALA A 108 -2.57 -10.49 -9.66
CA ALA A 108 -3.30 -10.36 -8.40
C ALA A 108 -2.43 -10.99 -7.30
N SER A 109 -2.06 -10.18 -6.32
CA SER A 109 -1.05 -10.57 -5.36
C SER A 109 -1.57 -11.73 -4.52
N GLY A 110 -0.88 -12.87 -4.60
CA GLY A 110 -0.47 -13.58 -3.41
C GLY A 110 0.72 -12.85 -2.78
N GLY A 111 0.44 -11.97 -1.84
CA GLY A 111 1.33 -11.41 -0.81
C GLY A 111 2.09 -10.13 -1.16
N ALA A 112 1.75 -9.05 -0.44
CA ALA A 112 2.61 -7.96 0.05
C ALA A 112 3.17 -6.89 -0.92
N GLY A 113 2.88 -5.62 -0.59
CA GLY A 113 3.74 -4.47 -0.88
C GLY A 113 3.05 -3.27 -1.53
N ALA A 114 2.63 -2.32 -0.69
CA ALA A 114 2.10 -0.97 -0.92
C ALA A 114 0.90 -0.82 -1.87
N SER A 115 -0.24 -0.52 -1.24
CA SER A 115 -1.48 -0.08 -1.89
C SER A 115 -1.35 1.41 -2.19
N GLY A 116 -0.75 1.75 -3.33
CA GLY A 116 -1.18 2.92 -4.09
C GLY A 116 -2.51 2.56 -4.75
N SER A 117 -3.58 2.51 -3.97
CA SER A 117 -4.91 2.17 -4.48
C SER A 117 -5.33 3.26 -5.46
N GLY A 118 -5.40 2.92 -6.75
CA GLY A 118 -6.22 3.61 -7.73
C GLY A 118 -7.71 3.39 -7.45
N ALA A 119 -8.13 3.65 -6.20
CA ALA A 119 -9.50 4.03 -5.93
C ALA A 119 -9.68 5.47 -6.47
N PRO A 120 -10.90 5.88 -6.88
CA PRO A 120 -11.18 7.30 -7.10
C PRO A 120 -10.58 8.08 -5.94
N VAL A 121 -9.77 9.12 -6.21
CA VAL A 121 -9.28 10.00 -5.16
C VAL A 121 -10.52 10.59 -4.50
N GLU A 122 -10.86 10.06 -3.33
CA GLU A 122 -12.02 10.48 -2.58
C GLU A 122 -11.85 11.97 -2.29
N LYS A 123 -12.86 12.76 -2.68
CA LYS A 123 -12.81 14.21 -2.62
C LYS A 123 -12.48 14.64 -1.17
N GLY A 124 -11.36 15.33 -0.96
CA GLY A 124 -10.86 15.71 0.37
C GLY A 124 -9.69 14.88 0.92
N LEU A 125 -9.23 13.85 0.19
CA LEU A 125 -8.01 13.07 0.49
C LEU A 125 -6.86 13.32 -0.50
N GLU A 126 -6.92 14.40 -1.26
CA GLU A 126 -5.86 14.82 -2.18
C GLU A 126 -4.54 15.04 -1.44
N GLY A 127 -3.46 14.39 -1.88
CA GLY A 127 -2.13 14.51 -1.28
C GLY A 127 -1.87 13.58 -0.08
N PHE A 128 -2.85 12.80 0.37
CA PHE A 128 -2.65 11.77 1.40
C PHE A 128 -2.46 10.39 0.75
N THR A 129 -1.65 9.54 1.39
CA THR A 129 -1.30 8.19 0.90
C THR A 129 -1.59 7.13 1.94
N SER A 130 -1.64 5.85 1.52
CA SER A 130 -1.67 4.73 2.46
C SER A 130 -0.35 4.62 3.22
N LEU A 131 -0.44 4.49 4.54
CA LEU A 131 0.69 4.45 5.47
C LEU A 131 0.89 3.06 6.09
N ASN A 132 0.23 2.02 5.56
CA ASN A 132 0.33 0.65 6.10
C ASN A 132 1.77 0.12 6.12
N SER A 133 2.66 0.62 5.25
CA SER A 133 4.08 0.27 5.27
C SER A 133 4.83 0.79 6.51
N GLN A 134 4.29 1.81 7.19
CA GLN A 134 4.84 2.35 8.44
C GLN A 134 4.44 1.53 9.66
N ILE A 135 3.53 0.56 9.53
CA ILE A 135 3.10 -0.27 10.65
C ILE A 135 4.22 -1.24 11.02
N ASP A 136 4.54 -1.34 12.31
CA ASP A 136 5.45 -2.36 12.83
C ASP A 136 4.71 -3.70 12.96
N LEU A 137 4.79 -4.51 11.90
CA LEU A 137 4.19 -5.84 11.85
C LEU A 137 4.79 -6.84 12.85
N SER A 138 5.92 -6.51 13.51
CA SER A 138 6.52 -7.37 14.53
C SER A 138 5.86 -7.20 15.90
N GLN A 139 5.40 -5.98 16.20
CA GLN A 139 4.79 -5.61 17.49
C GLN A 139 3.27 -5.51 17.44
N ILE A 140 2.69 -5.59 16.24
CA ILE A 140 1.23 -5.60 16.08
C ILE A 140 0.60 -6.80 16.77
N HIS A 141 -0.50 -6.56 17.48
CA HIS A 141 -1.30 -7.59 18.13
C HIS A 141 -2.77 -7.17 18.20
N CYS A 142 -3.65 -8.15 18.34
CA CYS A 142 -5.08 -7.94 18.49
C CYS A 142 -5.58 -8.79 19.65
N LEU A 143 -6.47 -8.25 20.47
CA LEU A 143 -7.22 -9.02 21.45
C LEU A 143 -8.51 -9.54 20.82
N ASN A 144 -8.92 -10.73 21.25
CA ASN A 144 -10.09 -11.47 20.74
C ASN A 144 -10.03 -11.85 19.25
N GLU A 145 -8.83 -12.04 18.66
CA GLU A 145 -8.73 -12.53 17.28
C GLU A 145 -8.89 -14.06 17.18
N ALA A 146 -9.65 -14.52 16.19
CA ALA A 146 -9.87 -15.94 15.94
C ALA A 146 -8.61 -16.65 15.43
N ALA A 147 -8.46 -17.93 15.79
CA ALA A 147 -7.33 -18.74 15.39
C ALA A 147 -7.28 -18.94 13.86
N GLY A 148 -6.37 -18.24 13.18
CA GLY A 148 -6.19 -18.32 11.72
C GLY A 148 -6.69 -17.10 10.94
N HIS A 149 -7.40 -16.20 11.60
CA HIS A 149 -7.91 -14.93 11.05
C HIS A 149 -7.38 -13.76 11.87
N THR A 150 -6.08 -13.50 11.73
CA THR A 150 -5.35 -12.60 12.64
C THR A 150 -5.16 -11.19 12.07
N ILE A 151 -4.83 -10.23 12.92
CA ILE A 151 -4.53 -8.85 12.52
C ILE A 151 -3.34 -8.75 11.56
N LYS A 152 -2.44 -9.74 11.57
CA LYS A 152 -1.32 -9.81 10.63
C LYS A 152 -1.80 -10.10 9.21
N ASP A 153 -2.89 -10.86 9.08
CA ASP A 153 -3.50 -11.16 7.79
C ASP A 153 -4.17 -9.93 7.18
N LEU A 154 -4.83 -9.11 8.04
CA LEU A 154 -5.48 -7.85 7.68
C LEU A 154 -4.56 -6.85 6.96
N LEU A 155 -3.30 -6.75 7.38
CA LEU A 155 -2.34 -5.76 6.84
C LEU A 155 -1.41 -6.29 5.75
N ARG A 156 -1.21 -7.62 5.69
CA ARG A 156 -0.40 -8.26 4.65
C ARG A 156 -1.17 -8.51 3.35
N GLY A 157 -2.51 -8.51 3.44
CA GLY A 157 -3.50 -8.27 2.39
C GLY A 157 -3.19 -8.90 1.04
N SER A 158 -3.59 -10.17 0.87
CA SER A 158 -3.65 -10.86 -0.42
C SER A 158 -4.50 -12.12 -0.32
N GLY A 159 -5.75 -12.07 -0.82
CA GLY A 159 -6.65 -13.22 -0.95
C GLY A 159 -7.67 -13.38 0.19
N ASP A 160 -8.03 -14.64 0.46
CA ASP A 160 -9.06 -15.15 1.39
C ASP A 160 -8.63 -15.08 2.87
N LYS A 161 -7.99 -13.98 3.28
CA LYS A 161 -7.54 -13.82 4.67
C LYS A 161 -8.06 -12.52 5.24
N TRP A 162 -8.69 -12.62 6.40
CA TRP A 162 -9.34 -11.53 7.12
C TRP A 162 -8.97 -11.58 8.60
N LEU A 163 -9.31 -10.53 9.33
CA LEU A 163 -9.39 -10.52 10.78
C LEU A 163 -10.82 -10.86 11.19
N GLU A 164 -10.98 -11.78 12.13
CA GLU A 164 -12.26 -12.17 12.71
C GLU A 164 -12.15 -12.21 14.23
N SER A 165 -13.25 -11.92 14.92
CA SER A 165 -13.33 -12.11 16.37
C SER A 165 -13.64 -13.55 16.77
N ASP A 166 -13.13 -13.98 17.93
CA ASP A 166 -13.24 -15.38 18.38
C ASP A 166 -14.49 -15.63 19.25
N ALA A 167 -14.68 -14.82 20.29
CA ALA A 167 -15.70 -15.09 21.32
C ALA A 167 -16.99 -14.28 21.17
N ASP A 168 -16.86 -13.01 20.76
CA ASP A 168 -17.94 -12.03 20.65
C ASP A 168 -17.60 -11.01 19.55
N GLU A 169 -18.43 -10.01 19.33
CA GLU A 169 -18.25 -9.00 18.28
C GLU A 169 -17.12 -8.01 18.54
N GLN A 170 -16.52 -8.01 19.73
CA GLN A 170 -15.54 -7.00 20.12
C GLN A 170 -14.14 -7.36 19.63
N LEU A 171 -13.40 -6.37 19.13
CA LEU A 171 -12.00 -6.52 18.74
C LEU A 171 -11.19 -5.35 19.26
N LEU A 172 -9.98 -5.62 19.75
CA LEU A 172 -9.06 -4.55 20.13
C LEU A 172 -7.74 -4.68 19.39
N LEU A 173 -7.56 -3.83 18.39
CA LEU A 173 -6.38 -3.83 17.53
C LEU A 173 -5.35 -2.85 18.10
N HIS A 174 -4.12 -3.32 18.33
CA HIS A 174 -2.98 -2.49 18.73
C HIS A 174 -1.99 -2.40 17.58
N ILE A 175 -1.83 -1.18 17.05
CA ILE A 175 -1.10 -0.91 15.81
C ILE A 175 0.06 0.07 16.11
N PRO A 176 1.27 -0.45 16.39
CA PRO A 176 2.47 0.36 16.53
C PRO A 176 2.94 0.87 15.16
N ILE A 177 3.41 2.11 15.12
CA ILE A 177 3.88 2.78 13.91
C ILE A 177 5.39 3.06 14.05
N GLN A 178 6.18 2.67 13.05
CA GLN A 178 7.65 2.78 13.04
C GLN A 178 8.13 4.24 13.08
N GLN A 179 7.45 5.12 12.35
CA GLN A 179 7.70 6.56 12.33
C GLN A 179 6.39 7.27 12.61
N SER A 180 6.44 8.37 13.36
CA SER A 180 5.22 9.10 13.67
C SER A 180 4.55 9.61 12.39
N ILE A 181 3.23 9.43 12.32
CA ILE A 181 2.43 9.79 11.15
C ILE A 181 1.34 10.79 11.51
N LYS A 182 0.87 11.54 10.50
CA LYS A 182 -0.34 12.35 10.56
C LYS A 182 -1.47 11.59 9.88
N LEU A 183 -2.45 11.10 10.65
CA LEU A 183 -3.60 10.41 10.08
C LEU A 183 -4.71 11.41 9.72
N ARG A 184 -5.15 11.33 8.47
CA ARG A 184 -6.30 12.11 7.96
C ARG A 184 -7.57 11.28 7.93
N ALA A 185 -7.44 10.01 7.55
CA ALA A 185 -8.56 9.09 7.47
C ALA A 185 -8.12 7.64 7.73
N ILE A 186 -9.10 6.81 8.08
CA ILE A 186 -8.95 5.35 8.13
C ILE A 186 -10.00 4.75 7.21
N ARG A 187 -9.66 3.68 6.51
CA ARG A 187 -10.61 2.95 5.67
C ARG A 187 -10.64 1.49 6.10
N PHE A 188 -11.82 1.05 6.51
CA PHE A 188 -12.13 -0.36 6.71
C PHE A 188 -12.68 -0.93 5.42
N THR A 189 -12.52 -2.21 5.19
CA THR A 189 -13.16 -2.90 4.07
C THR A 189 -13.57 -4.26 4.59
N THR A 190 -14.87 -4.53 4.52
CA THR A 190 -15.43 -5.86 4.69
C THR A 190 -16.12 -6.25 3.38
N LEU A 191 -15.97 -7.52 2.96
CA LEU A 191 -16.59 -8.03 1.74
C LEU A 191 -18.12 -7.84 1.79
N SER A 192 -18.72 -7.48 0.66
CA SER A 192 -20.17 -7.20 0.60
C SER A 192 -21.04 -8.39 1.04
N SER A 193 -20.55 -9.62 0.85
CA SER A 193 -21.19 -10.87 1.32
C SER A 193 -21.23 -11.01 2.84
N HIS A 194 -20.39 -10.28 3.57
CA HIS A 194 -20.29 -10.28 5.03
C HIS A 194 -20.50 -8.89 5.63
N SER A 195 -21.26 -8.04 4.94
CA SER A 195 -21.47 -6.65 5.36
C SER A 195 -22.19 -6.51 6.72
N ALA A 196 -22.95 -7.52 7.15
CA ALA A 196 -23.54 -7.59 8.49
C ALA A 196 -22.47 -7.72 9.60
N ASN A 197 -21.40 -8.48 9.37
CA ASN A 197 -20.29 -8.65 10.31
C ASN A 197 -19.30 -7.48 10.29
N ALA A 198 -19.51 -6.49 9.43
CA ALA A 198 -18.58 -5.36 9.33
C ALA A 198 -18.67 -4.48 10.59
N PRO A 199 -17.58 -3.83 11.02
CA PRO A 199 -17.59 -2.98 12.21
C PRO A 199 -18.58 -1.82 12.05
N LYS A 200 -19.23 -1.44 13.16
CA LYS A 200 -20.16 -0.32 13.22
C LYS A 200 -19.65 0.76 14.16
N THR A 201 -19.51 0.49 15.44
CA THR A 201 -19.02 1.47 16.41
C THR A 201 -17.57 1.20 16.72
N ILE A 202 -16.73 2.23 16.54
CA ILE A 202 -15.30 2.15 16.82
C ILE A 202 -14.84 3.30 17.71
N LYS A 203 -13.93 2.99 18.64
CA LYS A 203 -13.20 3.97 19.44
C LYS A 203 -11.72 3.93 19.07
N LEU A 204 -11.17 5.10 18.80
CA LEU A 204 -9.78 5.29 18.38
C LEU A 204 -8.98 5.94 19.49
N PHE A 205 -7.86 5.33 19.87
CA PHE A 205 -6.94 5.85 20.88
C PHE A 205 -5.56 6.05 20.25
N VAL A 206 -4.90 7.15 20.60
CA VAL A 206 -3.61 7.54 20.01
C VAL A 206 -2.58 7.66 21.12
N ASN A 207 -1.44 6.99 20.96
CA ASN A 207 -0.29 7.02 21.87
C ASN A 207 -0.63 6.68 23.34
N GLN A 208 -1.70 5.93 23.55
CA GLN A 208 -2.04 5.38 24.85
C GLN A 208 -1.49 3.95 24.94
N SER A 209 -0.79 3.66 26.05
CA SER A 209 -0.29 2.33 26.37
C SER A 209 -1.29 1.60 27.25
N GLY A 210 -1.48 0.30 27.02
CA GLY A 210 -2.27 -0.56 27.90
C GLY A 210 -3.79 -0.38 27.79
N VAL A 211 -4.30 0.04 26.63
CA VAL A 211 -5.74 -0.05 26.36
C VAL A 211 -6.14 -1.53 26.33
N ASP A 212 -7.19 -1.91 27.05
CA ASP A 212 -7.76 -3.27 27.08
C ASP A 212 -9.29 -3.17 27.10
N PHE A 213 -10.00 -4.30 27.10
CA PHE A 213 -11.48 -4.28 27.09
C PHE A 213 -12.07 -3.62 28.35
N ASP A 214 -11.42 -3.78 29.52
CA ASP A 214 -11.90 -3.21 30.77
C ASP A 214 -11.83 -1.68 30.78
N ASN A 215 -10.75 -1.12 30.22
CA ASN A 215 -10.53 0.32 30.23
C ASN A 215 -10.94 1.03 28.94
N ALA A 216 -11.11 0.34 27.80
CA ALA A 216 -11.48 0.95 26.53
C ALA A 216 -12.87 1.61 26.56
N GLU A 217 -13.77 1.14 27.43
CA GLU A 217 -15.08 1.78 27.58
C GLU A 217 -15.03 3.10 28.33
N SER A 218 -14.17 3.19 29.35
CA SER A 218 -14.07 4.33 30.27
C SER A 218 -13.01 5.36 29.87
N THR A 219 -12.01 4.94 29.10
CA THR A 219 -10.93 5.82 28.63
C THR A 219 -11.43 6.78 27.57
N GLU A 220 -11.03 8.06 27.64
CA GLU A 220 -11.40 9.03 26.61
C GLU A 220 -10.71 8.67 25.28
N ALA A 221 -11.52 8.28 24.30
CA ALA A 221 -11.06 8.05 22.94
C ALA A 221 -10.63 9.37 22.28
N ALA A 222 -9.55 9.31 21.48
CA ALA A 222 -9.19 10.41 20.60
C ALA A 222 -10.34 10.75 19.65
N GLN A 223 -11.05 9.73 19.16
CA GLN A 223 -12.28 9.88 18.40
C GLN A 223 -13.12 8.61 18.50
N GLU A 224 -14.43 8.77 18.64
CA GLU A 224 -15.43 7.71 18.53
C GLU A 224 -16.23 7.93 17.23
N VAL A 225 -16.49 6.85 16.51
CA VAL A 225 -17.15 6.89 15.20
C VAL A 225 -18.16 5.76 15.09
N VAL A 226 -19.36 6.10 14.60
CA VAL A 226 -20.33 5.13 14.10
C VAL A 226 -20.22 5.11 12.58
N LEU A 227 -19.79 3.97 12.03
CA LEU A 227 -19.57 3.73 10.61
C LEU A 227 -20.89 3.54 9.89
N ASP A 228 -21.07 4.22 8.76
CA ASP A 228 -22.12 3.90 7.81
C ASP A 228 -21.75 2.66 6.96
N GLU A 229 -22.71 2.07 6.25
CA GLU A 229 -22.46 0.87 5.44
C GLU A 229 -21.40 1.10 4.35
N ALA A 230 -21.33 2.30 3.77
CA ALA A 230 -20.35 2.62 2.73
C ALA A 230 -18.94 2.68 3.32
N GLN A 231 -18.80 3.19 4.54
CA GLN A 231 -17.55 3.21 5.30
C GLN A 231 -17.11 1.81 5.74
N ALA A 232 -18.06 0.97 6.16
CA ALA A 232 -17.80 -0.41 6.55
C ALA A 232 -17.36 -1.29 5.36
N LYS A 233 -17.93 -1.05 4.17
CA LYS A 233 -17.58 -1.74 2.91
C LYS A 233 -16.33 -1.19 2.22
N GLY A 234 -15.76 -0.10 2.71
CA GLY A 234 -14.57 0.55 2.14
C GLY A 234 -14.82 1.38 0.88
N GLU A 235 -16.08 1.68 0.58
CA GLU A 235 -16.49 2.61 -0.49
C GLU A 235 -16.18 4.07 -0.12
N LYS A 236 -16.16 4.36 1.18
CA LYS A 236 -15.92 5.68 1.75
C LYS A 236 -14.93 5.59 2.91
N SER A 237 -14.10 6.60 3.10
CA SER A 237 -13.17 6.64 4.23
C SER A 237 -13.82 7.26 5.48
N VAL A 238 -13.27 6.92 6.64
CA VAL A 238 -13.61 7.53 7.92
C VAL A 238 -12.71 8.73 8.12
N GLU A 239 -13.26 9.93 7.97
CA GLU A 239 -12.52 11.16 8.25
C GLU A 239 -12.21 11.30 9.74
N LEU A 240 -10.93 11.51 10.04
CA LEU A 240 -10.48 11.75 11.39
C LEU A 240 -10.38 13.23 11.69
N ARG A 241 -10.54 13.58 12.97
CA ARG A 241 -10.27 14.90 13.53
C ARG A 241 -8.77 15.16 13.51
N PHE A 242 -8.26 15.55 12.34
CA PHE A 242 -6.82 15.67 12.01
C PHE A 242 -5.98 16.28 13.14
N VAL A 243 -6.50 17.29 13.85
CA VAL A 243 -5.85 17.94 15.01
C VAL A 243 -5.45 16.97 16.14
N ARG A 244 -6.23 15.91 16.39
CA ARG A 244 -5.94 14.88 17.40
C ARG A 244 -5.02 13.77 16.90
N PHE A 245 -4.78 13.71 15.58
CA PHE A 245 -4.02 12.65 14.91
C PHE A 245 -2.77 13.19 14.19
N GLN A 246 -2.16 14.26 14.70
CA GLN A 246 -0.98 14.88 14.09
C GLN A 246 0.35 14.12 14.33
N ASN A 247 0.40 13.28 15.35
CA ASN A 247 1.63 12.63 15.78
C ASN A 247 1.32 11.24 16.33
N VAL A 248 0.96 10.31 15.45
CA VAL A 248 0.54 8.96 15.82
C VAL A 248 1.75 8.02 15.75
N GLY A 249 2.23 7.56 16.90
CA GLY A 249 3.24 6.49 17.03
C GLY A 249 2.63 5.14 17.43
N HIS A 250 1.47 5.17 18.07
CA HIS A 250 0.68 3.98 18.38
C HIS A 250 -0.81 4.29 18.20
N LEU A 251 -1.53 3.41 17.51
CA LEU A 251 -2.97 3.52 17.31
C LEU A 251 -3.65 2.27 17.88
N SER A 252 -4.57 2.46 18.82
CA SER A 252 -5.49 1.40 19.25
C SER A 252 -6.86 1.64 18.65
N ILE A 253 -7.45 0.59 18.07
CA ILE A 253 -8.80 0.61 17.50
C ILE A 253 -9.61 -0.42 18.27
N PHE A 254 -10.57 0.06 19.06
CA PHE A 254 -11.55 -0.78 19.73
C PHE A 254 -12.81 -0.82 18.87
N VAL A 255 -13.19 -2.02 18.43
CA VAL A 255 -14.48 -2.27 17.79
C VAL A 255 -15.45 -2.74 18.85
N VAL A 256 -16.54 -2.00 19.00
CA VAL A 256 -17.56 -2.22 20.04
C VAL A 256 -18.66 -3.15 19.54
N ASP A 257 -19.13 -2.93 18.32
CA ASP A 257 -20.21 -3.69 17.69
C ASP A 257 -20.06 -3.73 16.16
N ASN A 258 -20.90 -4.54 15.51
CA ASN A 258 -20.97 -4.68 14.05
C ASN A 258 -22.32 -4.19 13.47
N GLN A 259 -22.40 -4.11 12.15
CA GLN A 259 -23.53 -3.51 11.43
C GLN A 259 -24.84 -4.30 11.62
N GLY A 260 -24.75 -5.62 11.65
CA GLY A 260 -25.88 -6.55 11.71
C GLY A 260 -26.32 -6.96 13.11
N GLY A 261 -25.51 -6.69 14.14
CA GLY A 261 -25.71 -7.29 15.47
C GLY A 261 -25.40 -8.79 15.48
N GLU A 262 -24.43 -9.21 14.67
CA GLU A 262 -23.93 -10.57 14.60
C GLU A 262 -23.02 -10.89 15.79
N ASP A 263 -22.83 -12.17 16.10
CA ASP A 263 -21.97 -12.59 17.22
C ASP A 263 -20.48 -12.37 16.96
N VAL A 264 -20.08 -12.14 15.69
CA VAL A 264 -18.68 -11.98 15.30
C VAL A 264 -18.49 -10.81 14.34
N THR A 265 -17.35 -10.15 14.50
CA THR A 265 -16.92 -9.04 13.65
C THR A 265 -15.84 -9.50 12.68
N ARG A 266 -15.96 -9.09 11.42
CA ARG A 266 -15.01 -9.39 10.34
C ARG A 266 -14.50 -8.13 9.67
N ILE A 267 -13.19 -8.09 9.45
CA ILE A 267 -12.50 -7.02 8.71
C ILE A 267 -11.57 -7.65 7.67
N ASP A 268 -11.79 -7.37 6.38
CA ASP A 268 -10.97 -7.92 5.28
C ASP A 268 -9.76 -7.03 4.95
N LYS A 269 -9.89 -5.72 5.13
CA LYS A 269 -8.79 -4.77 4.92
C LYS A 269 -8.88 -3.57 5.87
N LEU A 270 -7.71 -3.09 6.31
CA LEU A 270 -7.56 -1.83 7.02
C LEU A 270 -6.50 -0.98 6.32
N GLU A 271 -6.85 0.24 5.96
CA GLU A 271 -5.92 1.23 5.39
C GLU A 271 -5.83 2.47 6.28
N LEU A 272 -4.61 2.82 6.69
CA LEU A 272 -4.32 4.09 7.35
C LEU A 272 -3.95 5.13 6.29
N ILE A 273 -4.68 6.25 6.21
CA ILE A 273 -4.50 7.26 5.16
C ILE A 273 -4.00 8.56 5.79
N GLY A 274 -2.86 9.05 5.30
CA GLY A 274 -2.22 10.20 5.90
C GLY A 274 -0.92 10.60 5.20
N VAL A 275 -0.08 11.33 5.94
CA VAL A 275 1.30 11.66 5.55
C VAL A 275 2.26 11.26 6.66
N SER A 276 3.48 10.85 6.28
CA SER A 276 4.55 10.67 7.25
C SER A 276 4.97 12.01 7.82
N VAL A 277 5.31 12.07 9.11
CA VAL A 277 6.03 13.23 9.65
C VAL A 277 7.47 13.04 9.22
N GLU A 278 7.89 13.68 8.12
CA GLU A 278 9.31 13.71 7.76
C GLU A 278 10.10 14.19 8.97
N GLY A 279 10.97 13.34 9.50
CA GLY A 279 11.92 13.75 10.52
C GLY A 279 12.74 14.87 9.92
N THR A 280 12.71 16.05 10.54
CA THR A 280 13.54 17.19 10.16
C THR A 280 14.97 16.70 9.99
N ASN A 281 15.44 16.61 8.74
CA ASN A 281 16.80 16.22 8.47
C ASN A 281 17.68 17.38 8.90
N MET A 282 18.31 17.28 10.07
CA MET A 282 19.22 18.29 10.63
C MET A 282 20.39 18.62 9.69
N ALA A 283 20.64 17.82 8.66
CA ALA A 283 21.59 18.11 7.60
C ALA A 283 21.16 19.30 6.71
N ASP A 284 19.85 19.56 6.56
CA ASP A 284 19.34 20.66 5.73
C ASP A 284 19.34 22.00 6.47
N LEU A 285 19.39 21.99 7.82
CA LEU A 285 19.47 23.19 8.65
C LEU A 285 20.88 23.80 8.71
N LYS A 286 21.95 23.03 8.45
CA LYS A 286 23.34 23.54 8.47
C LYS A 286 23.76 24.28 7.20
N LYS A 287 22.96 24.27 6.15
CA LYS A 287 23.26 24.96 4.88
C LYS A 287 22.68 26.37 4.75
N MET A 288 21.93 26.85 5.76
CA MET A 288 21.33 28.19 5.74
C MET A 288 22.04 29.18 6.70
N GLU A 289 23.13 28.79 7.36
CA GLU A 289 23.94 29.68 8.22
C GLU A 289 25.29 30.09 7.60
N GLU A 290 25.58 29.67 6.37
CA GLU A 290 26.85 30.01 5.66
C GLU A 290 26.65 30.79 4.35
N GLU A 291 25.49 31.42 4.11
CA GLU A 291 25.31 32.42 3.03
C GLU A 291 25.00 33.81 3.57
#